data_AF-A0A376U8E4-F1
#
_entry.id   AF-A0A376U8E4-F1
#
_cell.length_a   1.000
_cell.length_b   1.000
_cell.length_c   1.000
_cell.angle_alpha   90.00
_cell.angle_beta   90.00
_cell.angle_gamma   90.00
#
_symmetry.space_group_name_H-M   'P 1'
#
loop_
_entity.id
_entity.type
_entity.pdbx_description
1 polymer ?
#
loop_
_entity_poly.entity_id
_entity_poly.type
_entity_poly.pdbx_seq_one_letter_code
_entity_poly.pdbx_strand_id
1 'polypeptide(L)'
;MNSLYTAEGVMDKHSLWQRYVPLVRHEALRLQVRLPASVELDDLLQAGGIGLLNAVERYDALQGTAFTTYAVQRIRGAMLDELRSRDWGAAQRATQRA
;
A
#
# COMPACT_ATOMS: atom_id res chain seq x y z
N MET A 1 -5.13 -7.07 20.79
CA MET A 1 -5.21 -8.45 20.25
C MET A 1 -5.22 -8.36 18.73
N ASN A 2 -4.07 -8.55 18.08
CA ASN A 2 -3.91 -8.42 16.61
C ASN A 2 -3.39 -9.74 15.98
N SER A 3 -3.65 -10.86 16.64
CA SER A 3 -3.14 -12.18 16.25
C SER A 3 -4.05 -12.79 15.19
N LEU A 4 -3.56 -12.91 13.97
CA LEU A 4 -4.09 -13.88 13.01
C LEU A 4 -3.46 -15.23 13.35
N TYR A 5 -4.30 -16.19 13.73
CA TYR A 5 -3.88 -17.55 14.03
C TYR A 5 -3.86 -18.36 12.74
N THR A 6 -2.67 -18.73 12.28
CA THR A 6 -2.45 -19.71 11.20
C THR A 6 -1.94 -21.03 11.79
N ALA A 7 -2.25 -22.15 11.15
CA ALA A 7 -1.93 -23.51 11.62
C ALA A 7 -0.42 -23.79 11.78
N GLU A 8 0.46 -22.96 11.21
CA GLU A 8 1.93 -23.11 11.27
C GLU A 8 2.63 -22.25 12.36
N GLY A 9 1.87 -21.60 13.23
CA GLY A 9 2.42 -20.74 14.28
C GLY A 9 2.24 -19.25 13.97
N VAL A 10 2.19 -18.46 15.05
CA VAL A 10 1.79 -17.06 15.05
C VAL A 10 2.77 -16.23 14.21
N MET A 11 2.40 -15.87 12.98
CA MET A 11 3.07 -14.79 12.28
C MET A 11 2.63 -13.47 12.92
N ASP A 12 3.49 -12.93 13.78
CA ASP A 12 3.25 -11.63 14.38
C ASP A 12 3.17 -10.55 13.29
N LYS A 13 1.96 -9.98 13.11
CA LYS A 13 1.71 -8.87 12.16
C LYS A 13 2.69 -7.73 12.37
N HIS A 14 3.09 -7.46 13.61
CA HIS A 14 4.02 -6.40 13.92
C HIS A 14 5.42 -6.70 13.39
N SER A 15 5.89 -7.93 13.57
CA SER A 15 7.16 -8.41 12.99
C SER A 15 7.17 -8.41 11.45
N LEU A 16 6.07 -8.82 10.80
CA LEU A 16 5.95 -8.73 9.34
C LEU A 16 5.92 -7.28 8.86
N TRP A 17 5.18 -6.42 9.53
CA TRP A 17 5.16 -4.99 9.24
C TRP A 17 6.57 -4.40 9.28
N GLN A 18 7.30 -4.56 10.40
CA GLN A 18 8.65 -4.04 10.55
C GLN A 18 9.60 -4.52 9.45
N ARG A 19 9.49 -5.79 9.04
CA ARG A 19 10.32 -6.37 7.98
C ARG A 19 10.07 -5.74 6.61
N TYR A 20 8.84 -5.35 6.31
CA TYR A 20 8.44 -4.90 4.98
C TYR A 20 8.12 -3.41 4.85
N VAL A 21 8.18 -2.63 5.94
CA VAL A 21 8.13 -1.16 5.90
C VAL A 21 9.18 -0.55 4.93
N PRO A 22 10.44 -1.04 4.86
CA PRO A 22 11.40 -0.53 3.89
C PRO A 22 10.94 -0.70 2.43
N LEU A 23 10.16 -1.75 2.14
CA LEU A 23 9.59 -2.00 0.81
C LEU A 23 8.55 -0.94 0.45
N VAL A 24 7.69 -0.56 1.39
CA VAL A 24 6.70 0.52 1.19
C VAL A 24 7.42 1.83 0.86
N ARG A 25 8.46 2.18 1.62
CA ARG A 25 9.26 3.38 1.37
C ARG A 25 9.94 3.35 0.00
N HIS A 26 10.52 2.21 -0.36
CA HIS A 26 11.17 2.04 -1.66
C HIS A 26 10.18 2.28 -2.82
N GLU A 27 9.00 1.69 -2.74
CA GLU A 27 7.97 1.85 -3.76
C GLU A 27 7.39 3.26 -3.81
N ALA A 28 7.19 3.89 -2.65
CA ALA A 28 6.71 5.28 -2.56
C ALA A 28 7.70 6.25 -3.23
N LEU A 29 9.00 6.15 -2.92
CA LEU A 29 10.04 6.99 -3.52
C LEU A 29 10.12 6.79 -5.03
N ARG A 30 10.04 5.54 -5.51
CA ARG A 30 10.06 5.23 -6.94
C ARG A 30 8.86 5.81 -7.68
N LEU A 31 7.68 5.83 -7.04
CA LEU A 31 6.48 6.44 -7.61
C LEU A 31 6.58 7.99 -7.59
N GLN A 32 7.04 8.56 -6.47
CA GLN A 32 7.18 10.01 -6.25
C GLN A 32 7.99 10.71 -7.35
N VAL A 33 9.07 10.08 -7.85
CA VAL A 33 9.91 10.62 -8.93
C VAL A 33 9.12 10.94 -10.22
N ARG A 34 7.96 10.32 -10.40
CA ARG A 34 7.11 10.48 -11.60
C ARG A 34 5.89 11.37 -11.37
N LEU A 35 5.74 11.94 -10.17
CA LEU A 35 4.56 12.72 -9.78
C LEU A 35 4.88 14.21 -9.65
N PRO A 36 3.87 15.09 -9.74
CA PRO A 36 4.04 16.51 -9.44
C PRO A 36 4.49 16.74 -7.99
N ALA A 37 5.18 17.86 -7.75
CA ALA A 37 5.64 18.25 -6.42
C ALA A 37 4.52 18.48 -5.39
N SER A 38 3.27 18.58 -5.84
CA SER A 38 2.08 18.70 -4.98
C SER A 38 1.67 17.39 -4.31
N VAL A 39 2.24 16.25 -4.72
CA VAL A 39 2.00 14.97 -4.05
C VAL A 39 3.00 14.82 -2.93
N GLU A 40 2.52 14.60 -1.71
CA GLU A 40 3.38 14.38 -0.54
C GLU A 40 3.81 12.91 -0.44
N LEU A 41 5.08 12.69 -0.11
CA LEU A 41 5.60 11.33 0.08
C LEU A 41 4.88 10.61 1.23
N ASP A 42 4.51 11.34 2.29
CA ASP A 42 3.86 10.77 3.48
C ASP A 42 2.47 10.20 3.16
N ASP A 43 1.77 10.77 2.17
CA ASP A 43 0.50 10.24 1.68
C ASP A 43 0.70 8.90 0.97
N LEU A 44 1.73 8.80 0.12
CA LEU A 44 2.10 7.54 -0.53
C LEU A 44 2.52 6.48 0.49
N LEU A 45 3.29 6.86 1.51
CA LEU A 45 3.71 5.95 2.59
C LEU A 45 2.50 5.40 3.35
N GLN A 46 1.52 6.25 3.69
CA GLN A 46 0.30 5.81 4.36
C GLN A 46 -0.53 4.88 3.49
N ALA A 47 -0.83 5.27 2.25
CA ALA A 47 -1.59 4.43 1.31
C ALA A 47 -0.89 3.08 1.05
N GLY A 48 0.43 3.12 0.82
CA GLY A 48 1.26 1.94 0.65
C GLY A 48 1.28 1.03 1.88
N GLY A 49 1.29 1.61 3.08
CA GLY A 49 1.17 0.89 4.34
C GLY A 49 -0.14 0.10 4.45
N ILE A 50 -1.27 0.73 4.10
CA ILE A 50 -2.57 0.06 4.04
C ILE A 50 -2.54 -1.09 3.02
N GLY A 51 -1.91 -0.87 1.86
CA GLY A 51 -1.69 -1.90 0.84
C GLY A 51 -0.88 -3.11 1.36
N LEU A 52 0.18 -2.85 2.13
CA LEU A 52 1.00 -3.89 2.76
C LEU A 52 0.21 -4.68 3.82
N LEU A 53 -0.56 -4.00 4.69
CA LEU A 53 -1.39 -4.68 5.69
C LEU A 53 -2.39 -5.63 5.00
N ASN A 54 -3.08 -5.14 3.98
CA ASN A 54 -3.98 -5.96 3.18
C ASN A 54 -3.27 -7.13 2.48
N ALA A 55 -2.02 -6.94 2.05
CA ALA A 55 -1.22 -8.02 1.47
C ALA A 55 -0.89 -9.08 2.51
N VAL A 56 -0.48 -8.70 3.72
CA VAL A 56 -0.21 -9.62 4.83
C VAL A 56 -1.46 -10.44 5.17
N GLU A 57 -2.64 -9.82 5.19
CA GLU A 57 -3.88 -10.51 5.56
C GLU A 57 -4.41 -11.46 4.49
N ARG A 58 -4.17 -11.17 3.21
CA ARG A 58 -4.77 -11.90 2.09
C ARG A 58 -3.80 -12.81 1.34
N TYR A 59 -2.54 -12.84 1.74
CA TYR A 59 -1.55 -13.66 1.07
C TYR A 59 -1.82 -15.15 1.30
N ASP A 60 -1.76 -15.90 0.22
CA ASP A 60 -1.86 -17.36 0.22
C ASP A 60 -0.62 -17.95 -0.45
N ALA A 61 0.19 -18.67 0.35
CA ALA A 61 1.42 -19.29 -0.12
C ALA A 61 1.17 -20.44 -1.12
N LEU A 62 -0.04 -21.03 -1.12
CA LEU A 62 -0.40 -22.12 -2.03
C LEU A 62 -0.51 -21.66 -3.48
N GLN A 63 -0.62 -20.34 -3.72
CA GLN A 63 -0.64 -19.76 -5.07
C GLN A 63 0.74 -19.68 -5.72
N GLY A 64 1.80 -20.12 -5.05
CA GLY A 64 3.15 -20.29 -5.62
C GLY A 64 3.90 -18.99 -5.94
N THR A 65 3.36 -17.84 -5.56
CA THR A 65 4.03 -16.53 -5.74
C THR A 65 4.68 -16.11 -4.43
N ALA A 66 5.94 -15.65 -4.48
CA ALA A 66 6.61 -15.13 -3.29
C ALA A 66 5.85 -13.92 -2.70
N PHE A 67 5.72 -13.86 -1.37
CA PHE A 67 5.04 -12.78 -0.66
C PHE A 67 5.49 -11.39 -1.10
N THR A 68 6.79 -11.17 -1.29
CA THR A 68 7.35 -9.88 -1.73
C THR A 68 6.78 -9.44 -3.08
N THR A 69 6.66 -10.37 -4.02
CA THR A 69 6.10 -10.09 -5.36
C THR A 69 4.63 -9.70 -5.26
N TYR A 70 3.86 -10.44 -4.45
CA TYR A 70 2.46 -10.13 -4.19
C TYR A 70 2.29 -8.77 -3.48
N ALA A 71 3.08 -8.53 -2.43
CA ALA A 71 3.04 -7.30 -1.64
C ALA A 71 3.35 -6.05 -2.48
N VAL A 72 4.36 -6.10 -3.36
CA VAL A 72 4.69 -4.98 -4.26
C VAL A 72 3.48 -4.57 -5.11
N GLN A 73 2.74 -5.54 -5.65
CA GLN A 73 1.54 -5.24 -6.45
C GLN A 73 0.45 -4.56 -5.61
N ARG A 74 0.21 -5.05 -4.38
CA ARG A 74 -0.80 -4.49 -3.47
C ARG A 74 -0.44 -3.10 -2.95
N ILE A 75 0.83 -2.89 -2.60
CA ILE A 75 1.37 -1.59 -2.14
C ILE A 75 1.20 -0.54 -3.25
N ARG A 76 1.66 -0.85 -4.48
CA ARG A 76 1.53 0.07 -5.62
C ARG A 76 0.09 0.36 -5.98
N GLY A 77 -0.77 -0.67 -5.97
CA GLY A 77 -2.21 -0.51 -6.21
C GLY A 77 -2.82 0.51 -5.27
N ALA A 78 -2.58 0.36 -3.96
CA ALA A 78 -3.12 1.27 -2.95
C ALA A 78 -2.64 2.73 -3.12
N MET A 79 -1.37 2.95 -3.44
CA MET A 79 -0.85 4.29 -3.73
C MET A 79 -1.53 4.91 -4.96
N LEU A 80 -1.69 4.14 -6.03
CA LEU A 80 -2.32 4.63 -7.26
C LEU A 80 -3.81 4.92 -7.05
N ASP A 81 -4.48 4.13 -6.22
CA ASP A 81 -5.88 4.35 -5.86
C ASP A 81 -6.06 5.63 -5.05
N GLU A 82 -5.14 5.93 -4.13
CA GLU A 82 -5.11 7.18 -3.37
C GLU A 82 -4.89 8.40 -4.29
N LEU A 83 -4.01 8.30 -5.28
CA LEU A 83 -3.82 9.39 -6.25
C LEU A 83 -5.08 9.65 -7.07
N ARG A 84 -5.76 8.58 -7.53
CA ARG A 84 -7.01 8.69 -8.28
C ARG A 84 -8.13 9.32 -7.47
N SER A 85 -8.23 9.01 -6.17
CA SER A 85 -9.27 9.56 -5.30
C SER A 85 -9.11 11.08 -5.14
N ARG A 86 -7.87 11.57 -5.07
CA ARG A 86 -7.52 13.00 -5.00
C ARG A 86 -7.81 13.75 -6.29
N ASP A 87 -7.45 13.15 -7.43
CA ASP A 87 -7.72 13.73 -8.75
C ASP A 87 -9.23 13.79 -9.04
N TRP A 88 -10.00 12.78 -8.65
CA TRP A 88 -11.46 12.78 -8.76
C TRP A 88 -12.11 13.94 -8.01
N GLY A 89 -11.63 14.25 -6.80
CA GLY A 89 -12.11 15.38 -6.00
C GLY A 89 -11.71 16.77 -6.55
N ALA A 90 -10.67 16.86 -7.38
CA ALA A 90 -10.31 18.10 -8.09
C ALA A 90 -11.24 18.34 -9.28
N ALA A 91 -11.54 17.31 -10.07
CA ALA A 91 -12.46 17.39 -11.20
C ALA A 91 -13.89 17.76 -10.78
N GLN A 92 -14.37 17.23 -9.65
CA GLN A 92 -15.74 17.47 -9.17
C GLN A 92 -15.96 18.89 -8.64
N ARG A 93 -14.91 19.56 -8.12
CA ARG A 93 -14.95 20.96 -7.68
C ARG A 93 -15.00 21.96 -8.84
N ALA A 94 -14.48 21.60 -10.01
CA ALA A 94 -14.61 22.41 -11.22
C ALA A 94 -16.05 22.46 -11.72
N THR A 95 -16.81 21.36 -11.57
CA THR A 95 -18.20 21.26 -12.04
C THR A 95 -19.23 21.94 -11.13
N GLN A 96 -18.94 22.14 -9.83
CA GLN A 96 -19.88 22.79 -8.89
C GLN A 96 -19.78 24.33 -8.85
N ARG A 97 -18.88 24.93 -9.66
CA ARG A 97 -18.73 26.40 -9.77
C ARG A 97 -19.28 26.97 -11.08
N ALA A 98 -20.02 26.18 -11.85
CA ALA A 98 -20.68 26.59 -13.10
C ALA A 98 -22.17 26.87 -12.88
#